data_AF-A0A388T787-F1
#
_entry.id   AF-A0A388T787-F1
#
_cell.length_a   1.000
_cell.length_b   1.000
_cell.length_c   1.000
_cell.angle_alpha   90.00
_cell.angle_beta   90.00
_cell.angle_gamma   90.00
#
_symmetry.space_group_name_H-M   'P 1'
#
loop_
_entity.id
_entity.type
_entity.pdbx_description
1 polymer ?
#
loop_
_entity_poly.entity_id
_entity_poly.type
_entity_poly.pdbx_seq_one_letter_code
_entity_poly.pdbx_strand_id
1 'polypeptide(L)'
;MPALPLPLTAICGLACEPSLLPRVRVAIAIVAQEVFVESPATPGYPMRFNLAKTMLSPTEPHATQMMVGIVASPPMLAAAAATGVTDPSGMAAAISDDQLLTAIRQGWNAVAGVSPTESAQPAVAET
;
A
#
# COMPACT_ATOMS: atom_id res chain seq x y z
N MET A 1 -6.10 -21.04 11.40
CA MET A 1 -6.12 -19.69 10.77
C MET A 1 -5.54 -18.72 11.77
N PRO A 2 -4.63 -17.81 11.36
CA PRO A 2 -4.18 -16.75 12.26
C PRO A 2 -5.39 -15.93 12.72
N ALA A 3 -5.47 -15.64 14.02
CA ALA A 3 -6.52 -14.79 14.55
C ALA A 3 -6.35 -13.37 13.97
N LEU A 4 -7.45 -12.76 13.53
CA LEU A 4 -7.43 -11.38 13.09
C LEU A 4 -7.12 -10.48 14.30
N PRO A 5 -6.19 -9.52 14.18
CA PRO A 5 -5.82 -8.62 15.28
C PRO A 5 -6.92 -7.60 15.61
N LEU A 6 -7.88 -7.41 14.70
CA LEU A 6 -9.04 -6.53 14.84
C LEU A 6 -10.30 -7.26 14.36
N PRO A 7 -11.48 -6.97 14.93
CA PRO A 7 -12.73 -7.48 14.41
C PRO A 7 -12.96 -6.95 12.99
N LEU A 8 -13.56 -7.76 12.11
CA LEU A 8 -13.79 -7.40 10.71
C LEU A 8 -14.59 -6.11 10.56
N THR A 9 -15.51 -5.84 11.47
CA THR A 9 -16.29 -4.60 11.52
C THR A 9 -15.41 -3.35 11.70
N ALA A 10 -14.36 -3.43 12.52
CA ALA A 10 -13.41 -2.33 12.71
C ALA A 10 -12.54 -2.13 11.47
N ILE A 11 -12.12 -3.22 10.82
CA ILE A 11 -11.37 -3.17 9.56
C ILE A 11 -12.21 -2.52 8.45
N CYS A 12 -13.49 -2.89 8.35
CA CYS A 12 -14.44 -2.27 7.43
C CYS A 12 -14.63 -0.78 7.72
N GLY A 13 -14.76 -0.39 8.99
CA GLY A 13 -14.85 1.01 9.39
C GLY A 13 -13.62 1.81 8.95
N LEU A 14 -12.43 1.28 9.22
CA LEU A 14 -11.17 1.88 8.80
C LEU A 14 -11.04 2.01 7.27
N ALA A 15 -11.49 1.00 6.52
CA ALA A 15 -11.47 1.05 5.06
C ALA A 15 -12.43 2.11 4.46
N CYS A 16 -13.43 2.55 5.23
CA CYS A 16 -14.36 3.60 4.83
C CYS A 16 -13.98 4.97 5.42
N GLU A 17 -12.88 5.07 6.16
CA GLU A 17 -12.51 6.28 6.91
C GLU A 17 -12.12 7.43 5.96
N PRO A 18 -12.88 8.55 5.92
CA PRO A 18 -12.68 9.61 4.94
C PRO A 18 -11.31 10.30 5.04
N SER A 19 -10.73 10.39 6.24
CA SER A 19 -9.43 11.03 6.45
C SER A 19 -8.26 10.26 5.82
N LEU A 20 -8.42 8.96 5.59
CA LEU A 20 -7.38 8.10 5.03
C LEU A 20 -7.32 8.18 3.49
N LEU A 21 -8.45 8.46 2.84
CA LEU A 21 -8.60 8.43 1.39
C LEU A 21 -7.67 9.41 0.64
N PRO A 22 -7.56 10.70 1.02
CA PRO A 22 -6.62 11.63 0.39
C PRO A 22 -5.17 11.18 0.56
N ARG A 23 -4.82 10.63 1.73
CA ARG A 23 -3.46 10.15 2.04
C ARG A 23 -3.08 8.99 1.13
N VAL A 24 -3.98 8.01 0.97
CA VAL A 24 -3.80 6.88 0.04
C VAL A 24 -3.66 7.37 -1.40
N ARG A 25 -4.48 8.33 -1.85
CA ARG A 25 -4.36 8.90 -3.21
C ARG A 25 -2.99 9.51 -3.46
N VAL A 26 -2.51 10.33 -2.52
CA VAL A 26 -1.19 10.95 -2.63
C VAL A 26 -0.08 9.90 -2.60
N ALA A 27 -0.16 8.93 -1.70
CA ALA A 27 0.82 7.86 -1.59
C ALA A 27 0.90 7.02 -2.88
N ILE A 28 -0.24 6.70 -3.52
CA ILE A 28 -0.28 6.02 -4.83
C ILE A 28 0.46 6.85 -5.89
N ALA A 29 0.19 8.16 -5.95
CA ALA A 29 0.85 9.04 -6.91
C ALA A 29 2.37 9.12 -6.67
N ILE A 30 2.81 9.13 -5.40
CA ILE A 30 4.23 9.10 -5.05
C ILE A 30 4.89 7.80 -5.54
N VAL A 31 4.30 6.63 -5.24
CA VAL A 31 4.87 5.35 -5.72
C VAL A 31 4.85 5.27 -7.25
N ALA A 32 3.85 5.84 -7.92
CA ALA A 32 3.85 5.96 -9.38
C ALA A 32 5.06 6.74 -9.90
N GLN A 33 5.38 7.88 -9.28
CA GLN A 33 6.55 8.69 -9.62
C GLN A 33 7.86 7.92 -9.41
N GLU A 34 7.97 7.17 -8.31
CA GLU A 34 9.14 6.31 -8.04
C GLU A 34 9.36 5.28 -9.16
N VAL A 35 8.30 4.63 -9.63
CA VAL A 35 8.39 3.64 -10.71
C VAL A 35 8.80 4.27 -12.05
N PHE A 36 8.44 5.52 -12.32
CA PHE A 36 8.87 6.19 -13.56
C PHE A 36 10.37 6.46 -13.63
N VAL A 37 11.05 6.54 -12.49
CA VAL A 37 12.50 6.75 -12.40
C VAL A 37 13.27 5.47 -12.02
N GLU A 38 12.55 4.35 -11.84
CA GLU A 38 13.11 3.04 -11.51
C GLU A 38 13.84 2.43 -12.72
N SER A 39 14.88 1.64 -12.45
CA SER A 39 15.61 0.94 -13.52
C SER A 39 14.70 -0.06 -14.23
N PRO A 40 14.72 -0.13 -15.58
CA PRO A 40 14.01 -1.16 -16.33
C PRO A 40 14.43 -2.59 -16.01
N ALA A 41 15.60 -2.78 -15.40
CA ALA A 41 16.07 -4.08 -14.92
C ALA A 41 15.39 -4.55 -13.62
N THR A 42 14.57 -3.71 -13.00
CA THR A 42 13.87 -4.06 -11.75
C THR A 42 12.87 -5.20 -11.99
N PRO A 43 12.81 -6.22 -11.11
CA PRO A 43 11.84 -7.29 -11.23
C PRO A 43 10.40 -6.76 -11.40
N GLY A 44 9.68 -7.32 -12.37
CA GLY A 44 8.29 -6.93 -12.66
C GLY A 44 8.10 -5.53 -13.25
N TYR A 45 9.19 -4.83 -13.63
CA TYR A 45 9.14 -3.45 -14.13
C TYR A 45 8.10 -3.20 -15.24
N PRO A 46 7.96 -4.04 -16.29
CA PRO A 46 6.95 -3.80 -17.32
C PRO A 46 5.51 -3.70 -16.77
N MET A 47 5.16 -4.50 -15.76
CA MET A 47 3.84 -4.44 -15.13
C MET A 47 3.74 -3.24 -14.17
N ARG A 48 4.76 -3.01 -13.34
CA ARG A 48 4.82 -1.85 -12.43
C ARG A 48 4.66 -0.53 -13.19
N PHE A 49 5.37 -0.37 -14.30
CA PHE A 49 5.32 0.82 -15.14
C PHE A 49 3.93 1.04 -15.76
N ASN A 50 3.27 -0.04 -16.22
CA ASN A 50 1.90 0.05 -16.74
C ASN A 50 0.91 0.46 -15.64
N LEU A 51 1.05 -0.07 -14.42
CA LEU A 51 0.24 0.37 -13.28
C LEU A 51 0.48 1.85 -12.97
N ALA A 52 1.74 2.28 -12.90
CA ALA A 52 2.11 3.67 -12.63
C ALA A 52 1.48 4.65 -13.64
N LYS A 53 1.45 4.30 -14.94
CA LYS A 53 0.75 5.09 -15.96
C LYS A 53 -0.74 5.29 -15.68
N THR A 54 -1.43 4.26 -15.18
CA THR A 54 -2.86 4.35 -14.84
C THR A 54 -3.12 5.14 -13.56
N MET A 55 -2.09 5.29 -12.72
CA MET A 55 -2.19 5.82 -11.36
C MET A 55 -1.45 7.15 -11.15
N LEU A 56 -0.93 7.78 -12.21
CA LEU A 56 -0.25 9.08 -12.14
C LEU A 56 -1.19 10.20 -11.65
N SER A 57 -2.48 10.10 -11.97
CA SER A 57 -3.54 11.00 -11.51
C SER A 57 -4.67 10.17 -10.89
N PRO A 58 -4.48 9.64 -9.67
CA PRO A 58 -5.42 8.70 -9.08
C PRO A 58 -6.73 9.42 -8.75
N THR A 59 -7.82 8.93 -9.36
CA THR A 59 -9.17 9.37 -9.05
C THR A 59 -9.59 8.82 -7.68
N GLU A 60 -10.65 9.40 -7.12
CA GLU A 60 -11.22 8.89 -5.88
C GLU A 60 -11.64 7.41 -5.97
N PRO A 61 -12.35 6.96 -7.04
CA PRO A 61 -12.65 5.53 -7.22
C PRO A 61 -11.43 4.61 -7.20
N HIS A 62 -10.30 5.02 -7.79
CA HIS A 62 -9.09 4.20 -7.79
C HIS A 62 -8.56 3.98 -6.36
N ALA A 63 -8.50 5.04 -5.56
CA ALA A 63 -8.04 4.92 -4.18
C ALA A 63 -9.02 4.16 -3.31
N THR A 64 -10.32 4.33 -3.49
CA THR A 64 -11.34 3.54 -2.79
C THR A 64 -11.20 2.05 -3.09
N GLN A 65 -10.96 1.68 -4.35
CA GLN A 65 -10.73 0.29 -4.74
C GLN A 65 -9.46 -0.31 -4.10
N MET A 66 -8.40 0.48 -3.98
CA MET A 66 -7.16 0.03 -3.35
C MET A 66 -7.20 0.03 -1.81
N MET A 67 -8.07 0.85 -1.22
CA MET A 67 -8.14 1.09 0.23
C MET A 67 -8.32 -0.21 1.03
N VAL A 68 -9.21 -1.10 0.58
CA VAL A 68 -9.50 -2.36 1.27
C VAL A 68 -8.24 -3.24 1.35
N GLY A 69 -7.50 -3.38 0.25
CA GLY A 69 -6.27 -4.16 0.21
C GLY A 69 -5.16 -3.54 1.07
N ILE A 70 -5.05 -2.21 1.08
CA ILE A 70 -4.07 -1.48 1.90
C ILE A 70 -4.37 -1.66 3.39
N VAL A 71 -5.61 -1.41 3.81
CA VAL A 71 -6.04 -1.54 5.21
C VAL A 71 -5.94 -2.97 5.71
N ALA A 72 -6.18 -3.96 4.85
CA ALA A 72 -6.02 -5.37 5.18
C ALA A 72 -4.56 -5.84 5.23
N SER A 73 -3.59 -4.99 4.86
CA SER A 73 -2.18 -5.38 4.92
C SER A 73 -1.71 -5.55 6.37
N PRO A 74 -0.84 -6.54 6.66
CA PRO A 74 -0.33 -6.78 8.01
C PRO A 74 0.21 -5.54 8.74
N PRO A 75 1.02 -4.66 8.11
CA PRO A 75 1.50 -3.47 8.81
C PRO A 75 0.38 -2.47 9.15
N MET A 76 -0.65 -2.33 8.31
CA MET A 76 -1.78 -1.44 8.62
C MET A 76 -2.61 -2.00 9.77
N LEU A 77 -2.90 -3.30 9.74
CA LEU A 77 -3.64 -3.97 10.80
C LEU A 77 -2.89 -3.92 12.14
N ALA A 78 -1.57 -4.08 12.13
CA ALA A 78 -0.75 -3.98 13.33
C ALA A 78 -0.76 -2.55 13.91
N ALA A 79 -0.62 -1.53 13.06
CA ALA A 79 -0.67 -0.12 13.47
C ALA A 79 -2.04 0.25 14.07
N ALA A 80 -3.12 -0.13 13.37
CA ALA A 80 -4.48 0.11 13.84
C ALA A 80 -4.76 -0.65 15.15
N ALA A 81 -4.33 -1.91 15.28
CA ALA A 81 -4.52 -2.70 16.49
C ALA A 81 -3.74 -2.15 17.69
N ALA A 82 -2.54 -1.61 17.47
CA ALA A 82 -1.69 -1.05 18.52
C ALA A 82 -2.31 0.16 19.23
N THR A 83 -3.30 0.81 18.62
CA THR A 83 -4.03 1.92 19.25
C THR A 83 -4.88 1.48 20.44
N GLY A 84 -5.28 0.20 20.48
CA GLY A 84 -6.23 -0.32 21.48
C GLY A 84 -7.65 0.22 21.33
N VAL A 85 -7.95 1.01 20.30
CA VAL A 85 -9.29 1.53 20.00
C VAL A 85 -9.82 0.95 18.69
N THR A 86 -11.14 0.88 18.57
CA THR A 86 -11.83 0.43 17.34
C THR A 86 -12.52 1.56 16.60
N ASP A 87 -12.28 2.80 17.01
CA ASP A 87 -12.76 3.99 16.30
C ASP A 87 -11.97 4.19 14.99
N PRO A 88 -12.63 4.28 13.82
CA PRO A 88 -11.96 4.43 12.53
C PRO A 88 -11.00 5.62 12.45
N SER A 89 -11.38 6.77 12.99
CA SER A 89 -10.57 7.99 12.92
C SER A 89 -9.28 7.85 13.74
N GLY A 90 -9.38 7.27 14.94
CA GLY A 90 -8.23 6.96 15.79
C GLY A 90 -7.29 5.94 15.16
N MET A 91 -7.83 4.89 14.54
CA MET A 91 -7.04 3.90 13.81
C MET A 91 -6.33 4.51 12.58
N ALA A 92 -7.01 5.35 11.80
CA ALA A 92 -6.42 6.00 10.64
C ALA A 92 -5.31 7.00 11.01
N ALA A 93 -5.45 7.71 12.12
CA ALA A 93 -4.41 8.61 12.63
C ALA A 93 -3.13 7.87 13.07
N ALA A 94 -3.23 6.61 13.47
CA ALA A 94 -2.09 5.79 13.87
C ALA A 94 -1.31 5.19 12.70
N ILE A 95 -1.91 5.16 11.51
CA ILE A 95 -1.20 4.75 10.29
C ILE A 95 -0.25 5.88 9.88
N SER A 96 1.04 5.58 9.77
CA SER A 96 2.05 6.52 9.27
C SER A 96 2.11 6.57 7.74
N ASP A 97 2.67 7.64 7.18
CA ASP A 97 2.81 7.78 5.72
C ASP A 97 3.82 6.76 5.15
N ASP A 98 4.90 6.47 5.88
CA ASP A 98 5.88 5.45 5.47
C ASP A 98 5.27 4.05 5.38
N GLN A 99 4.36 3.75 6.31
CA GLN A 99 3.58 2.53 6.30
C GLN A 99 2.68 2.44 5.06
N LEU A 100 1.98 3.52 4.71
CA LEU A 100 1.16 3.59 3.49
C LEU A 100 2.01 3.37 2.22
N LEU A 101 3.12 4.09 2.10
CA LEU A 101 4.03 3.97 0.96
C LEU A 101 4.56 2.53 0.84
N THR A 102 4.97 1.94 1.96
CA THR A 102 5.46 0.55 2.00
C THR A 102 4.39 -0.45 1.61
N ALA A 103 3.17 -0.32 2.12
CA ALA A 103 2.05 -1.19 1.78
C ALA A 103 1.69 -1.11 0.29
N ILE A 104 1.71 0.09 -0.30
CA ILE A 104 1.45 0.29 -1.73
C ILE A 104 2.56 -0.33 -2.58
N ARG A 105 3.83 -0.12 -2.25
CA ARG A 105 4.97 -0.75 -2.94
C ARG A 105 4.87 -2.28 -2.93
N GLN A 106 4.55 -2.85 -1.77
CA GLN A 106 4.35 -4.30 -1.61
C GLN A 106 3.16 -4.80 -2.44
N GLY A 107 2.04 -4.08 -2.43
CA GLY A 107 0.88 -4.41 -3.26
C GLY A 107 1.20 -4.40 -4.75
N TRP A 108 1.93 -3.40 -5.24
CA TRP A 108 2.38 -3.34 -6.63
C TRP A 108 3.35 -4.46 -6.99
N ASN A 109 4.29 -4.79 -6.10
CA ASN A 109 5.16 -5.96 -6.29
C ASN A 109 4.34 -7.24 -6.44
N ALA A 110 3.36 -7.46 -5.56
CA ALA A 110 2.49 -8.64 -5.64
C ALA A 110 1.70 -8.69 -6.96
N VAL A 111 1.11 -7.58 -7.41
CA VAL A 111 0.38 -7.51 -8.69
C VAL A 111 1.33 -7.71 -9.88
N ALA A 112 2.58 -7.24 -9.78
CA ALA A 112 3.61 -7.44 -10.78
C ALA A 112 4.23 -8.86 -10.76
N GLY A 113 3.77 -9.74 -9.87
CA GLY A 113 4.28 -11.11 -9.73
C GLY A 113 5.67 -11.18 -9.10
N VAL A 114 6.14 -10.12 -8.44
CA VAL A 114 7.43 -10.08 -7.76
C VAL A 114 7.29 -10.75 -6.41
N SER A 115 8.07 -11.80 -6.18
CA SER A 115 8.07 -12.50 -4.90
C SER A 115 8.71 -11.65 -3.80
N PRO A 116 8.33 -11.83 -2.52
CA PRO A 116 8.96 -11.14 -1.39
C PRO A 116 10.49 -11.32 -1.35
N THR A 117 10.99 -12.45 -1.85
CA THR A 117 12.42 -12.77 -1.93
C THR A 117 13.15 -11.94 -3.00
N GLU A 118 12.51 -11.70 -4.15
CA GLU A 118 13.09 -10.97 -5.29
C GLU A 118 13.09 -9.45 -5.06
N SER A 119 12.15 -8.97 -4.25
CA SER A 119 12.06 -7.55 -3.86
C SER A 119 13.10 -7.12 -2.81
N ALA A 120 13.82 -8.06 -2.20
CA ALA A 120 14.88 -7.80 -1.22
C ALA A 120 16.31 -7.85 -1.80
N GLN A 121 16.46 -8.19 -3.09
CA GLN A 121 17.78 -8.37 -3.69
C GLN A 121 18.39 -7.02 -4.09
N PRO A 122 19.57 -6.62 -3.57
CA PRO A 122 20.25 -5.41 -4.03
C PRO A 122 20.62 -5.57 -5.49
N ALA A 123 20.48 -4.51 -6.29
CA ALA A 123 20.99 -4.46 -7.64
C ALA A 123 22.48 -4.82 -7.63
N VAL A 124 22.81 -6.02 -8.10
CA VAL A 124 24.21 -6.44 -8.26
C VAL A 124 24.76 -5.56 -9.38
N ALA A 125 25.63 -4.62 -9.01
CA ALA A 125 26.41 -3.85 -9.96
C ALA A 125 27.43 -4.80 -10.59
N GLU A 126 27.23 -5.16 -11.86
CA GLU A 126 28.28 -5.80 -12.65
C GLU A 126 29.34 -4.74 -13.01
N THR A 127 30.55 -4.99 -12.52
CA THR A 127 31.82 -4.29 -12.85
C THR A 127 32.35 -4.72 -14.20
#